data_AF-A0A0B1T3B1-F1
#
_entry.id   AF-A0A0B1T3B1-F1
#
_cell.length_a   1.000
_cell.length_b   1.000
_cell.length_c   1.000
_cell.angle_alpha   90.00
_cell.angle_beta   90.00
_cell.angle_gamma   90.00
#
_symmetry.space_group_name_H-M   'P 1'
#
loop_
_entity.id
_entity.type
_entity.pdbx_description
1 polymer ?
#
loop_
_entity_poly.entity_id
_entity_poly.type
_entity_poly.pdbx_seq_one_letter_code
_entity_poly.pdbx_strand_id
1 'polypeptide(L)'
;MLGGQLGSKYPVHPNDHVNMGQSTNDTYPSAMNIALALEIRDRLFPALENLQKSLETKSKEFKDIVKIGRTHTQDAVPLTLGQEFSGYVQQIKNAIERIRLTLPHLYELPIGGTAVGTGLTAHKGLGPKTVKIVAELTGIPFTHSPNLFEGIANHDSFVEVHGAFNALAASLFKISNDIRFLGSGPRCGLGELTLPQNEPGSSIMPGKVNPTQCDALTMVCAQVMSNQNDL
;
A
#
# COMPACT_ATOMS: atom_id res chain seq x y z
N MET A 1 12.44 -24.06 25.81
CA MET A 1 11.61 -25.26 25.57
C MET A 1 12.40 -26.57 25.47
N LEU A 2 13.69 -26.58 25.05
CA LEU A 2 14.48 -27.83 24.94
C LEU A 2 15.76 -27.88 25.82
N GLY A 3 15.99 -26.90 26.71
CA GLY A 3 17.10 -26.94 27.68
C GLY A 3 18.53 -26.83 27.11
N GLY A 4 18.72 -26.52 25.83
CA GLY A 4 20.04 -26.40 25.19
C GLY A 4 20.75 -25.05 25.40
N GLN A 5 22.01 -24.97 24.93
CA GLN A 5 22.84 -23.76 24.95
C GLN A 5 22.67 -22.95 23.67
N LEU A 6 22.49 -21.63 23.76
CA LEU A 6 22.41 -20.74 22.58
C LEU A 6 23.69 -20.82 21.75
N GLY A 7 23.55 -20.84 20.42
CA GLY A 7 24.66 -20.95 19.48
C GLY A 7 25.23 -22.37 19.30
N SER A 8 24.80 -23.35 20.10
CA SER A 8 25.30 -24.73 20.02
C SER A 8 24.87 -25.50 18.77
N LYS A 9 23.81 -25.05 18.08
CA LYS A 9 23.15 -25.75 16.98
C LYS A 9 22.62 -27.16 17.34
N TYR A 10 22.49 -27.46 18.63
CA TYR A 10 21.98 -28.73 19.15
C TYR A 10 20.89 -28.48 20.22
N PRO A 11 19.79 -29.24 20.25
CA PRO A 11 19.43 -30.33 19.33
C PRO A 11 18.81 -29.84 18.00
N VAL A 12 18.63 -28.53 17.82
CA VAL A 12 18.03 -27.95 16.60
C VAL A 12 19.10 -27.25 15.77
N HIS A 13 19.49 -27.85 14.65
CA HIS A 13 20.47 -27.27 13.73
C HIS A 13 19.79 -26.29 12.75
N PRO A 14 20.28 -25.06 12.57
CA PRO A 14 19.64 -24.06 11.71
C PRO A 14 19.48 -24.52 10.25
N ASN A 15 20.49 -25.16 9.68
CA ASN A 15 20.40 -25.67 8.31
C ASN A 15 19.59 -26.97 8.25
N ASP A 16 20.14 -28.00 8.88
CA ASP A 16 19.63 -29.38 8.77
C ASP A 16 18.22 -29.57 9.32
N HIS A 17 17.73 -28.74 10.25
CA HIS A 17 16.36 -28.84 10.77
C HIS A 17 15.46 -27.69 10.31
N VAL A 18 15.90 -26.44 10.42
CA VAL A 18 15.02 -25.28 10.13
C VAL A 18 14.95 -24.99 8.62
N ASN A 19 16.07 -25.14 7.91
CA ASN A 19 16.16 -24.95 6.45
C ASN A 19 16.12 -26.29 5.68
N MET A 20 15.63 -27.37 6.30
CA MET A 20 15.61 -28.69 5.68
C MET A 20 14.78 -28.67 4.38
N GLY A 21 15.39 -29.08 3.26
CA GLY A 21 14.74 -29.15 1.94
C GLY A 21 14.38 -27.80 1.33
N GLN A 22 14.91 -26.70 1.87
CA GLN A 22 14.68 -25.32 1.44
C GLN A 22 15.96 -24.69 0.90
N SER A 23 15.82 -23.63 0.11
CA SER A 23 16.91 -22.82 -0.42
C SER A 23 16.67 -21.36 -0.09
N THR A 24 17.72 -20.56 0.07
CA THR A 24 17.54 -19.10 0.14
C THR A 24 16.81 -18.56 -1.10
N ASN A 25 17.03 -19.18 -2.26
CA ASN A 25 16.48 -18.74 -3.55
C ASN A 25 14.97 -18.97 -3.71
N ASP A 26 14.35 -19.83 -2.90
CA ASP A 26 12.90 -20.04 -2.92
C ASP A 26 12.21 -19.59 -1.63
N THR A 27 12.93 -19.58 -0.51
CA THR A 27 12.42 -19.05 0.78
C THR A 27 12.31 -17.54 0.79
N TYR A 28 13.32 -16.82 0.29
CA TYR A 28 13.32 -15.35 0.35
C TYR A 28 12.22 -14.73 -0.53
N PRO A 29 12.05 -15.11 -1.81
CA PRO A 29 10.93 -14.63 -2.62
C PRO A 29 9.56 -14.97 -2.02
N SER A 30 9.41 -16.17 -1.45
CA SER A 30 8.18 -16.55 -0.77
C SER A 30 7.90 -15.67 0.46
N ALA A 31 8.93 -15.40 1.27
CA ALA A 31 8.81 -14.54 2.44
C ALA A 31 8.47 -13.09 2.04
N MET A 32 9.06 -12.59 0.95
CA MET A 32 8.75 -11.28 0.38
C MET A 32 7.27 -11.17 0.00
N ASN A 33 6.77 -12.12 -0.81
CA ASN A 33 5.36 -12.15 -1.24
C ASN A 33 4.41 -12.21 -0.04
N ILE A 34 4.73 -13.06 0.96
CA ILE A 34 3.94 -13.18 2.19
C ILE A 34 3.91 -11.85 2.95
N ALA A 35 5.07 -11.23 3.17
CA ALA A 35 5.17 -9.98 3.93
C ALA A 35 4.38 -8.85 3.25
N LEU A 36 4.52 -8.69 1.92
CA LEU A 36 3.82 -7.66 1.18
C LEU A 36 2.30 -7.89 1.21
N ALA A 37 1.84 -9.11 1.01
CA ALA A 37 0.42 -9.45 1.07
C ALA A 37 -0.19 -9.16 2.44
N LEU A 38 0.54 -9.45 3.53
CA LEU A 38 0.13 -9.12 4.90
C LEU A 38 0.06 -7.61 5.13
N GLU A 39 1.08 -6.85 4.73
CA GLU A 39 1.08 -5.38 4.87
C GLU A 39 -0.05 -4.72 4.06
N ILE A 40 -0.36 -5.24 2.87
CA ILE A 40 -1.49 -4.76 2.07
C ILE A 40 -2.81 -5.00 2.80
N ARG A 41 -3.04 -6.23 3.28
CA ARG A 41 -4.29 -6.62 3.95
C ARG A 41 -4.48 -5.92 5.29
N ASP A 42 -3.43 -5.88 6.12
CA ASP A 42 -3.54 -5.50 7.53
C ASP A 42 -3.36 -4.00 7.77
N ARG A 43 -2.71 -3.29 6.83
CA ARG A 43 -2.39 -1.87 6.99
C ARG A 43 -2.89 -1.02 5.86
N LEU A 44 -2.54 -1.35 4.62
CA LEU A 44 -2.86 -0.48 3.47
C LEU A 44 -4.37 -0.42 3.20
N PHE A 45 -5.03 -1.58 3.03
CA PHE A 45 -6.47 -1.61 2.76
C PHE A 45 -7.30 -0.96 3.88
N PRO A 46 -7.10 -1.27 5.17
CA PRO A 46 -7.83 -0.60 6.25
C PRO A 46 -7.62 0.93 6.24
N ALA A 47 -6.40 1.41 5.95
CA ALA A 47 -6.12 2.84 5.87
C ALA A 47 -6.84 3.51 4.68
N LEU A 48 -6.84 2.88 3.51
CA LEU A 48 -7.52 3.39 2.32
C LEU A 48 -9.04 3.37 2.47
N GLU A 49 -9.60 2.32 3.05
CA GLU A 49 -11.03 2.20 3.34
C GLU A 49 -11.48 3.27 4.35
N ASN A 50 -10.67 3.53 5.38
CA ASN A 50 -10.94 4.62 6.33
C ASN A 50 -10.89 6.00 5.66
N LEU A 51 -9.88 6.24 4.81
CA LEU A 51 -9.79 7.49 4.04
C LEU A 51 -10.98 7.66 3.09
N GLN A 52 -11.35 6.60 2.36
CA GLN A 52 -12.51 6.58 1.46
C GLN A 52 -13.79 6.94 2.21
N LYS A 53 -14.04 6.31 3.36
CA LYS A 53 -15.22 6.57 4.19
C LYS A 53 -15.24 8.01 4.72
N SER A 54 -14.09 8.54 5.10
CA SER A 54 -13.94 9.93 5.57
C SER A 54 -14.25 10.93 4.46
N LEU A 55 -13.71 10.70 3.25
CA LEU A 55 -14.00 11.51 2.06
C LEU A 55 -15.48 11.40 1.65
N GLU A 56 -16.07 10.21 1.73
CA GLU A 56 -17.48 10.01 1.40
C GLU A 56 -18.40 10.74 2.38
N THR A 57 -18.07 10.70 3.67
CA THR A 57 -18.78 11.45 4.71
C THR A 57 -18.74 12.95 4.39
N LYS A 58 -17.56 13.49 4.06
CA LYS A 58 -17.41 14.91 3.70
C LYS A 58 -18.10 15.27 2.38
N SER A 59 -18.04 14.39 1.38
CA SER A 59 -18.78 14.58 0.12
C SER A 59 -20.29 14.72 0.38
N LYS A 60 -20.86 13.90 1.28
CA LYS A 60 -22.28 13.98 1.67
C LYS A 60 -22.59 15.24 2.49
N GLU A 61 -21.73 15.62 3.43
CA GLU A 61 -21.86 16.84 4.23
C GLU A 61 -21.83 18.11 3.34
N PHE A 62 -21.03 18.09 2.29
CA PHE A 62 -20.82 19.23 1.39
C PHE A 62 -21.73 19.22 0.15
N LYS A 63 -22.70 18.30 0.08
CA LYS A 63 -23.51 18.08 -1.13
C LYS A 63 -24.25 19.33 -1.62
N ASP A 64 -24.65 20.22 -0.71
CA ASP A 64 -25.45 21.41 -0.98
C ASP A 64 -24.62 22.72 -1.02
N ILE A 65 -23.30 22.65 -0.77
CA ILE A 65 -22.42 23.83 -0.76
C ILE A 65 -21.95 24.11 -2.18
N VAL A 66 -22.57 25.07 -2.86
CA VAL A 66 -22.17 25.52 -4.21
C VAL A 66 -20.94 26.42 -4.13
N LYS A 67 -19.94 26.15 -4.97
CA LYS A 67 -18.73 26.95 -5.15
C LYS A 67 -18.43 27.18 -6.64
N ILE A 68 -17.52 28.10 -6.92
CA ILE A 68 -16.99 28.30 -8.28
C ILE A 68 -15.99 27.19 -8.61
N GLY A 69 -16.18 26.53 -9.75
CA GLY A 69 -15.21 25.57 -10.27
C GLY A 69 -13.95 26.26 -10.78
N ARG A 70 -12.85 25.50 -10.90
CA ARG A 70 -11.61 26.02 -11.52
C ARG A 70 -11.06 25.05 -12.55
N THR A 71 -10.80 25.56 -13.75
CA THR A 71 -10.09 24.86 -14.82
C THR A 71 -8.94 25.73 -15.28
N HIS A 72 -7.73 25.17 -15.41
CA HIS A 72 -6.50 25.97 -15.60
C HIS A 72 -6.32 27.04 -14.49
N THR A 73 -6.79 26.76 -13.28
CA THR A 73 -6.81 27.69 -12.13
C THR A 73 -7.68 28.95 -12.30
N GLN A 74 -8.37 29.11 -13.44
CA GLN A 74 -9.31 30.19 -13.70
C GLN A 74 -10.73 29.84 -13.24
N ASP A 75 -11.51 30.86 -12.87
CA ASP A 75 -12.93 30.72 -12.54
C ASP A 75 -13.72 30.04 -13.69
N ALA A 76 -14.60 29.11 -13.31
CA ALA A 76 -15.41 28.33 -14.23
C ALA A 76 -16.87 28.23 -13.74
N VAL A 77 -17.68 27.39 -14.41
CA VAL A 77 -19.07 27.14 -13.99
C VAL A 77 -19.13 26.53 -12.57
N PRO A 78 -20.21 26.76 -11.81
CA PRO A 78 -20.33 26.24 -10.46
C PRO A 78 -20.45 24.72 -10.39
N LEU A 79 -20.01 24.17 -9.25
CA LEU A 79 -20.28 22.80 -8.79
C LEU A 79 -20.45 22.82 -7.28
N THR A 80 -20.94 21.74 -6.69
CA THR A 80 -20.93 21.62 -5.23
C THR A 80 -19.60 21.09 -4.73
N LEU A 81 -19.19 21.50 -3.54
CA LEU A 81 -18.02 20.96 -2.86
C LEU A 81 -18.17 19.45 -2.62
N GLY A 82 -19.40 18.97 -2.44
CA GLY A 82 -19.71 17.55 -2.41
C GLY A 82 -19.42 16.82 -3.73
N GLN A 83 -19.71 17.43 -4.88
CA GLN A 83 -19.34 16.90 -6.20
C GLN A 83 -17.82 16.82 -6.36
N GLU A 84 -17.08 17.86 -5.96
CA GLU A 84 -15.61 17.88 -5.98
C GLU A 84 -15.03 16.72 -5.15
N PHE A 85 -15.50 16.56 -3.91
CA PHE A 85 -15.08 15.47 -3.02
C PHE A 85 -15.50 14.08 -3.50
N SER A 86 -16.61 13.96 -4.24
CA SER A 86 -17.03 12.68 -4.82
C SER A 86 -16.02 12.15 -5.85
N GLY A 87 -15.31 13.05 -6.55
CA GLY A 87 -14.18 12.70 -7.40
C GLY A 87 -13.04 12.06 -6.59
N TYR A 88 -12.71 12.61 -5.42
CA TYR A 88 -11.67 12.05 -4.53
C TYR A 88 -12.07 10.66 -4.02
N VAL A 89 -13.33 10.46 -3.63
CA VAL A 89 -13.87 9.16 -3.22
C VAL A 89 -13.69 8.12 -4.33
N GLN A 90 -14.02 8.49 -5.57
CA GLN A 90 -13.88 7.60 -6.71
C GLN A 90 -12.40 7.27 -7.01
N GLN A 91 -11.48 8.22 -6.84
CA GLN A 91 -10.05 7.98 -6.99
C GLN A 91 -9.55 6.91 -6.00
N ILE A 92 -9.94 6.98 -4.72
CA ILE A 92 -9.55 5.97 -3.71
C ILE A 92 -10.20 4.62 -4.00
N LYS A 93 -11.49 4.59 -4.38
CA LYS A 93 -12.18 3.36 -4.79
C LYS A 93 -11.44 2.64 -5.91
N ASN A 94 -11.08 3.39 -6.96
CA ASN A 94 -10.35 2.83 -8.10
C ASN A 94 -8.93 2.40 -7.73
N ALA A 95 -8.28 3.07 -6.79
CA ALA A 95 -6.96 2.67 -6.33
C ALA A 95 -6.98 1.35 -5.55
N ILE A 96 -7.95 1.16 -4.66
CA ILE A 96 -8.16 -0.12 -3.96
C ILE A 96 -8.37 -1.25 -4.97
N GLU A 97 -9.23 -1.03 -5.97
CA GLU A 97 -9.50 -2.04 -7.00
C GLU A 97 -8.26 -2.38 -7.81
N ARG A 98 -7.49 -1.37 -8.24
CA ARG A 98 -6.23 -1.60 -8.97
C ARG A 98 -5.26 -2.45 -8.18
N ILE A 99 -5.10 -2.20 -6.89
CA ILE A 99 -4.24 -3.01 -6.02
C ILE A 99 -4.79 -4.43 -5.90
N ARG A 100 -6.11 -4.61 -5.76
CA ARG A 100 -6.73 -5.95 -5.69
C ARG A 100 -6.45 -6.79 -6.94
N LEU A 101 -6.44 -6.16 -8.11
CA LEU A 101 -6.19 -6.84 -9.38
C LEU A 101 -4.77 -7.41 -9.51
N THR A 102 -3.79 -6.89 -8.76
CA THR A 102 -2.40 -7.39 -8.80
C THR A 102 -2.15 -8.53 -7.80
N LEU A 103 -3.06 -8.75 -6.85
CA LEU A 103 -2.88 -9.72 -5.77
C LEU A 103 -2.77 -11.19 -6.22
N PRO A 104 -3.48 -11.66 -7.26
CA PRO A 104 -3.36 -13.05 -7.70
C PRO A 104 -1.91 -13.49 -7.97
N HIS A 105 -1.12 -12.67 -8.67
CA HIS A 105 0.29 -12.99 -8.95
C HIS A 105 1.17 -12.86 -7.70
N LEU A 106 0.86 -11.91 -6.81
CA LEU A 106 1.56 -11.77 -5.53
C LEU A 106 1.33 -13.00 -4.62
N TYR A 107 0.19 -13.68 -4.75
CA TYR A 107 -0.15 -14.85 -3.95
C TYR A 107 0.54 -16.13 -4.41
N GLU A 108 1.22 -16.12 -5.55
CA GLU A 108 1.99 -17.26 -6.04
C GLU A 108 3.33 -17.34 -5.30
N LEU A 109 3.56 -18.44 -4.58
CA LEU A 109 4.78 -18.64 -3.81
C LEU A 109 5.69 -19.68 -4.49
N PRO A 110 6.98 -19.37 -4.72
CA PRO A 110 7.92 -20.28 -5.37
C PRO A 110 8.58 -21.30 -4.43
N ILE A 111 8.19 -21.35 -3.15
CA ILE A 111 8.76 -22.30 -2.17
C ILE A 111 8.67 -23.75 -2.69
N GLY A 112 9.79 -24.48 -2.63
CA GLY A 112 9.95 -25.78 -3.26
C GLY A 112 10.67 -25.73 -4.61
N GLY A 113 10.97 -24.54 -5.15
CA GLY A 113 11.83 -24.34 -6.32
C GLY A 113 13.31 -24.63 -6.06
N THR A 114 13.74 -24.63 -4.80
CA THR A 114 15.12 -24.85 -4.35
C THR A 114 16.12 -23.90 -5.00
N ALA A 115 17.23 -24.39 -5.55
CA ALA A 115 18.31 -23.53 -6.04
C ALA A 115 17.96 -22.82 -7.36
N VAL A 116 17.32 -23.53 -8.30
CA VAL A 116 17.15 -23.10 -9.70
C VAL A 116 15.77 -23.42 -10.29
N GLY A 117 14.78 -23.74 -9.46
CA GLY A 117 13.38 -23.92 -9.88
C GLY A 117 12.99 -25.37 -10.19
N THR A 118 13.96 -26.28 -10.24
CA THR A 118 13.73 -27.71 -10.51
C THR A 118 13.14 -28.48 -9.32
N GLY A 119 13.23 -27.92 -8.11
CA GLY A 119 12.88 -28.61 -6.87
C GLY A 119 13.85 -29.73 -6.47
N LEU A 120 15.06 -29.75 -7.05
CA LEU A 120 16.09 -30.74 -6.69
C LEU A 120 16.40 -30.66 -5.19
N THR A 121 16.41 -31.80 -4.50
CA THR A 121 16.58 -31.96 -3.03
C THR A 121 15.37 -31.61 -2.15
N ALA A 122 14.32 -30.98 -2.69
CA ALA A 122 13.07 -30.84 -1.96
C ALA A 122 12.30 -32.17 -1.94
N HIS A 123 11.68 -32.50 -0.80
CA HIS A 123 10.78 -33.63 -0.74
C HIS A 123 9.59 -33.41 -1.68
N LYS A 124 9.11 -34.47 -2.34
CA LYS A 124 7.93 -34.41 -3.21
C LYS A 124 6.75 -33.79 -2.45
N GLY A 125 6.22 -32.70 -2.99
CA GLY A 125 5.08 -31.98 -2.41
C GLY A 125 5.40 -31.01 -1.27
N LEU A 126 6.69 -30.74 -0.96
CA LEU A 126 7.08 -29.74 0.03
C LEU A 126 6.46 -28.38 -0.28
N GLY A 127 6.67 -27.85 -1.48
CA GLY A 127 6.13 -26.55 -1.91
C GLY A 127 4.62 -26.43 -1.73
N PRO A 128 3.80 -27.25 -2.42
CA PRO A 128 2.34 -27.17 -2.31
C PRO A 128 1.80 -27.33 -0.87
N LYS A 129 2.43 -28.19 -0.04
CA LYS A 129 2.03 -28.35 1.36
C LYS A 129 2.38 -27.13 2.20
N THR A 130 3.58 -26.57 2.03
CA THR A 130 4.00 -25.35 2.72
C THR A 130 3.07 -24.20 2.38
N VAL A 131 2.76 -23.99 1.09
CA VAL A 131 1.86 -22.92 0.67
C VAL A 131 0.47 -23.09 1.27
N LYS A 132 -0.07 -24.31 1.30
CA LYS A 132 -1.36 -24.59 1.95
C LYS A 132 -1.33 -24.21 3.43
N ILE A 133 -0.28 -24.57 4.17
CA ILE A 133 -0.13 -24.22 5.59
C ILE A 133 -0.04 -22.70 5.76
N VAL A 134 0.72 -22.00 4.91
CA VAL A 134 0.82 -20.53 4.95
C VAL A 134 -0.54 -19.89 4.68
N ALA A 135 -1.30 -20.38 3.69
CA ALA A 135 -2.64 -19.90 3.40
C ALA A 135 -3.60 -20.11 4.58
N GLU A 136 -3.54 -21.27 5.25
CA GLU A 136 -4.34 -21.56 6.44
C GLU A 136 -3.97 -20.66 7.63
N LEU A 137 -2.67 -20.45 7.88
CA LEU A 137 -2.19 -19.63 9.00
C LEU A 137 -2.49 -18.14 8.82
N THR A 138 -2.39 -17.67 7.58
CA THR A 138 -2.59 -16.24 7.28
C THR A 138 -4.05 -15.94 6.97
N GLY A 139 -4.82 -16.86 6.39
CA GLY A 139 -6.13 -16.59 5.82
C GLY A 139 -6.08 -15.87 4.46
N ILE A 140 -4.90 -15.79 3.82
CA ILE A 140 -4.71 -15.26 2.47
C ILE A 140 -4.67 -16.44 1.50
N PRO A 141 -5.31 -16.36 0.31
CA PRO A 141 -5.38 -17.49 -0.63
C PRO A 141 -4.08 -17.67 -1.42
N PHE A 142 -2.96 -17.90 -0.72
CA PHE A 142 -1.68 -18.22 -1.35
C PHE A 142 -1.78 -19.52 -2.18
N THR A 143 -1.16 -19.50 -3.35
CA THR A 143 -1.09 -20.62 -4.29
C THR A 143 0.37 -20.96 -4.57
N HIS A 144 0.63 -22.22 -4.89
CA HIS A 144 1.98 -22.60 -5.29
C HIS A 144 2.21 -22.11 -6.72
N SER A 145 3.35 -21.45 -6.97
CA SER A 145 3.64 -20.90 -8.29
C SER A 145 3.51 -21.98 -9.38
N PRO A 146 2.83 -21.68 -10.50
CA PRO A 146 2.68 -22.61 -11.61
C PRO A 146 4.00 -22.84 -12.35
N ASN A 147 4.94 -21.91 -12.24
CA ASN A 147 6.27 -22.00 -12.82
C ASN A 147 7.34 -21.53 -11.83
N LEU A 148 8.01 -22.49 -11.20
CA LEU A 148 9.04 -22.24 -10.19
C LEU A 148 10.31 -21.57 -10.75
N PHE A 149 10.53 -21.57 -12.07
CA PHE A 149 11.65 -20.85 -12.69
C PHE A 149 11.35 -19.35 -12.75
N GLU A 150 10.13 -18.98 -13.14
CA GLU A 150 9.70 -17.58 -13.15
C GLU A 150 9.72 -17.02 -11.73
N GLY A 151 9.10 -17.72 -10.77
CA GLY A 151 8.94 -17.20 -9.41
C GLY A 151 10.25 -17.02 -8.62
N ILE A 152 11.36 -17.61 -9.08
CA ILE A 152 12.69 -17.36 -8.48
C ILE A 152 13.59 -16.46 -9.33
N ALA A 153 13.38 -16.41 -10.65
CA ALA A 153 14.26 -15.66 -11.55
C ALA A 153 13.89 -14.18 -11.58
N ASN A 154 12.59 -13.88 -11.45
CA ASN A 154 12.03 -12.54 -11.53
C ASN A 154 11.05 -12.27 -10.36
N HIS A 155 10.76 -10.99 -10.16
CA HIS A 155 9.79 -10.52 -9.17
C HIS A 155 8.78 -9.56 -9.82
N ASP A 156 8.25 -9.97 -10.98
CA ASP A 156 7.35 -9.15 -11.78
C ASP A 156 6.06 -8.79 -11.02
N SER A 157 5.58 -9.69 -10.14
CA SER A 157 4.44 -9.42 -9.25
C SER A 157 4.68 -8.26 -8.29
N PHE A 158 5.92 -8.07 -7.82
CA PHE A 158 6.31 -6.91 -7.00
C PHE A 158 6.28 -5.62 -7.80
N VAL A 159 6.81 -5.65 -9.02
CA VAL A 159 6.80 -4.50 -9.94
C VAL A 159 5.37 -4.11 -10.29
N GLU A 160 4.50 -5.10 -10.54
CA GLU A 160 3.07 -4.89 -10.84
C GLU A 160 2.32 -4.25 -9.66
N VAL A 161 2.48 -4.80 -8.45
CA VAL A 161 1.89 -4.24 -7.22
C VAL A 161 2.38 -2.82 -6.98
N HIS A 162 3.68 -2.57 -7.14
CA HIS A 162 4.23 -1.24 -6.95
C HIS A 162 3.75 -0.26 -8.03
N GLY A 163 3.49 -0.72 -9.26
CA GLY A 163 2.84 0.08 -10.30
C GLY A 163 1.45 0.56 -9.87
N ALA A 164 0.67 -0.30 -9.20
CA ALA A 164 -0.60 0.11 -8.59
C ALA A 164 -0.40 1.11 -7.44
N PHE A 165 0.65 0.98 -6.63
CA PHE A 165 1.00 1.96 -5.60
C PHE A 165 1.41 3.32 -6.20
N ASN A 166 2.12 3.32 -7.33
CA ASN A 166 2.48 4.54 -8.04
C ASN A 166 1.24 5.28 -8.56
N ALA A 167 0.25 4.55 -9.09
CA ALA A 167 -1.03 5.12 -9.49
C ALA A 167 -1.85 5.65 -8.29
N LEU A 168 -1.79 4.97 -7.14
CA LEU A 168 -2.37 5.44 -5.88
C LEU A 168 -1.68 6.75 -5.42
N ALA A 169 -0.34 6.81 -5.46
CA ALA A 169 0.43 7.98 -5.09
C ALA A 169 0.05 9.21 -5.93
N ALA A 170 -0.13 9.05 -7.25
CA ALA A 170 -0.61 10.12 -8.12
C ALA A 170 -2.00 10.63 -7.71
N SER A 171 -2.89 9.71 -7.33
CA SER A 171 -4.24 10.05 -6.88
C SER A 171 -4.23 10.78 -5.53
N LEU A 172 -3.47 10.30 -4.56
CA LEU A 172 -3.31 10.92 -3.25
C LEU A 172 -2.62 12.28 -3.34
N PHE A 173 -1.62 12.43 -4.22
CA PHE A 173 -0.95 13.70 -4.44
C PHE A 173 -1.93 14.77 -4.93
N LYS A 174 -2.78 14.43 -5.91
CA LYS A 174 -3.85 15.30 -6.40
C LYS A 174 -4.77 15.70 -5.24
N ILE A 175 -5.36 14.73 -4.54
CA ILE A 175 -6.34 14.97 -3.47
C ILE A 175 -5.73 15.86 -2.38
N SER A 176 -4.52 15.54 -1.93
CA SER A 176 -3.81 16.29 -0.91
C SER A 176 -3.50 17.71 -1.34
N ASN A 177 -3.04 17.89 -2.58
CA ASN A 177 -2.71 19.21 -3.11
C ASN A 177 -3.96 20.08 -3.29
N ASP A 178 -5.08 19.53 -3.75
CA ASP A 178 -6.34 20.26 -3.81
C ASP A 178 -6.77 20.74 -2.42
N ILE A 179 -6.85 19.84 -1.44
CA ILE A 179 -7.24 20.18 -0.06
C ILE A 179 -6.31 21.25 0.52
N ARG A 180 -5.00 21.15 0.25
CA ARG A 180 -4.01 22.15 0.63
C ARG A 180 -4.31 23.54 0.05
N PHE A 181 -4.62 23.63 -1.24
CA PHE A 181 -4.93 24.89 -1.89
C PHE A 181 -6.31 25.44 -1.49
N LEU A 182 -7.32 24.58 -1.35
CA LEU A 182 -8.66 24.97 -0.87
C LEU A 182 -8.60 25.53 0.56
N GLY A 183 -7.70 25.03 1.41
CA GLY A 183 -7.44 25.53 2.76
C GLY A 183 -6.48 26.72 2.84
N SER A 184 -5.95 27.22 1.71
CA SER A 184 -5.00 28.34 1.71
C SER A 184 -5.68 29.64 2.17
N GLY A 185 -5.01 30.41 3.03
CA GLY A 185 -5.61 31.60 3.64
C GLY A 185 -4.83 32.09 4.87
N PRO A 186 -5.47 32.85 5.79
CA PRO A 186 -6.92 33.04 5.90
C PRO A 186 -7.52 34.14 5.01
N ARG A 187 -6.69 35.01 4.40
CA ARG A 187 -7.19 36.18 3.63
C ARG A 187 -6.62 36.32 2.23
N CYS A 188 -5.46 35.70 1.95
CA CYS A 188 -4.73 35.86 0.69
C CYS A 188 -4.61 34.53 -0.07
N GLY A 189 -5.61 33.66 0.07
CA GLY A 189 -5.68 32.35 -0.60
C GLY A 189 -7.10 32.09 -1.10
N LEU A 190 -7.44 30.82 -1.31
CA LEU A 190 -8.80 30.42 -1.74
C LEU A 190 -9.81 30.46 -0.58
N GLY A 191 -9.41 29.99 0.61
CA GLY A 191 -10.21 30.07 1.84
C GLY A 191 -11.53 29.29 1.81
N GLU A 192 -11.63 28.23 1.01
CA GLU A 192 -12.87 27.43 0.86
C GLU A 192 -13.00 26.36 1.95
N LEU A 193 -11.88 25.89 2.50
CA LEU A 193 -11.85 24.92 3.60
C LEU A 193 -11.19 25.51 4.83
N THR A 194 -11.74 25.20 6.00
CA THR A 194 -11.05 25.39 7.29
C THR A 194 -10.50 24.05 7.74
N LEU A 195 -9.17 23.90 7.74
CA LEU A 195 -8.51 22.66 8.14
C LEU A 195 -8.38 22.58 9.67
N PRO A 196 -8.44 21.39 10.28
CA PRO A 196 -8.18 21.21 11.71
C PRO A 196 -6.78 21.72 12.09
N GLN A 197 -6.70 22.46 13.18
CA GLN A 197 -5.44 22.92 13.76
C GLN A 197 -4.94 21.90 14.78
N ASN A 198 -3.99 21.05 14.37
CA ASN A 198 -3.48 19.96 15.22
C ASN A 198 -2.25 20.37 16.03
N GLU A 199 -1.42 21.27 15.50
CA GLU A 199 -0.24 21.81 16.17
C GLU A 199 -0.48 23.25 16.63
N PRO A 200 0.11 23.69 17.77
CA PRO A 200 0.02 25.06 18.22
C PRO A 200 0.53 26.02 17.15
N GLY A 201 -0.35 26.89 16.66
CA GLY A 201 0.04 28.03 15.84
C GLY A 201 0.74 29.09 16.69
N SER A 202 1.50 29.99 16.05
CA SER A 202 2.02 31.16 16.77
C SER A 202 0.86 32.01 17.29
N SER A 203 0.86 32.36 18.58
CA SER A 203 -0.18 33.17 19.23
C SER A 203 -0.38 34.56 18.58
N ILE A 204 0.61 35.03 17.81
CA ILE A 204 0.56 36.30 17.08
C ILE A 204 -0.17 36.20 15.71
N MET A 205 -0.46 34.98 15.23
CA MET A 205 -1.05 34.75 13.90
C MET A 205 -2.39 33.99 13.99
N PRO A 206 -3.46 34.61 14.52
CA PRO A 206 -4.78 33.98 14.59
C PRO A 206 -5.31 33.63 13.20
N GLY A 207 -5.86 32.42 13.05
CA GLY A 207 -6.42 31.91 11.79
C GLY A 207 -5.41 31.34 10.80
N LYS A 208 -4.10 31.40 11.09
CA LYS A 208 -3.09 30.69 10.30
C LYS A 208 -3.05 29.22 10.72
N VAL A 209 -3.46 28.32 9.82
CA VAL A 209 -3.36 26.87 10.00
C VAL A 209 -2.55 26.29 8.85
N ASN A 210 -1.43 25.64 9.16
CA ASN A 210 -0.61 24.99 8.15
C ASN A 210 -1.20 23.60 7.81
N PRO A 211 -1.27 23.21 6.53
CA PRO A 211 -1.81 21.92 6.10
C PRO A 211 -0.76 20.79 6.26
N THR A 212 -0.24 20.59 7.47
CA THR A 212 0.91 19.71 7.77
C THR A 212 0.72 18.27 7.30
N GLN A 213 -0.50 17.74 7.42
CA GLN A 213 -0.84 16.40 6.96
C GLN A 213 -0.84 16.30 5.43
N CYS A 214 -1.25 17.36 4.72
CA CYS A 214 -1.18 17.38 3.27
C CYS A 214 0.28 17.39 2.79
N ASP A 215 1.14 18.16 3.48
CA ASP A 215 2.57 18.22 3.18
C ASP A 215 3.24 16.86 3.40
N ALA A 216 3.00 16.22 4.54
CA ALA A 216 3.48 14.87 4.82
C ALA A 216 3.03 13.85 3.75
N LEU A 217 1.74 13.87 3.39
CA LEU A 217 1.20 12.95 2.40
C LEU A 217 1.80 13.17 1.01
N THR A 218 2.01 14.43 0.59
CA THR A 218 2.63 14.71 -0.71
C THR A 218 4.11 14.29 -0.77
N MET A 219 4.84 14.41 0.34
CA MET A 219 6.21 13.87 0.45
C MET A 219 6.23 12.33 0.35
N VAL A 220 5.31 11.64 1.03
CA VAL A 220 5.16 10.18 0.91
C VAL A 220 4.85 9.78 -0.53
N CYS A 221 3.97 10.51 -1.22
CA CYS A 221 3.65 10.23 -2.62
C CYS A 221 4.88 10.35 -3.52
N ALA A 222 5.71 11.39 -3.33
CA ALA A 222 6.96 11.54 -4.09
C ALA A 222 7.95 10.40 -3.80
N GLN A 223 8.06 9.96 -2.54
CA GLN A 223 8.88 8.81 -2.18
C GLN A 223 8.40 7.53 -2.87
N VAL A 224 7.09 7.25 -2.86
CA VAL A 224 6.52 6.09 -3.54
C VAL A 224 6.80 6.15 -5.04
N MET A 225 6.62 7.31 -5.68
CA MET A 225 6.92 7.46 -7.10
C MET A 225 8.41 7.22 -7.41
N SER A 226 9.31 7.63 -6.52
CA SER A 226 10.75 7.36 -6.65
C SER A 226 11.06 5.87 -6.51
N ASN A 227 10.52 5.22 -5.48
CA ASN A 227 10.75 3.80 -5.20
C ASN A 227 10.36 2.90 -6.39
N GLN A 228 9.42 3.32 -7.24
CA GLN A 228 9.03 2.58 -8.44
C GLN A 228 10.19 2.41 -9.43
N ASN A 229 11.10 3.38 -9.50
CA ASN A 229 12.23 3.32 -10.43
C ASN A 229 13.41 2.52 -9.87
N ASP A 230 13.40 2.23 -8.56
CA ASP A 230 14.44 1.45 -7.89
C ASP A 230 14.17 -0.07 -7.95
N LEU A 231 12.93 -0.46 -8.29
CA LEU A 231 12.48 -1.85 -8.48
C LEU A 231 12.68 -2.33 -9.92
#